data_AF-K1ZFE4-F1
#
_entry.id   AF-K1ZFE4-F1
#
_cell.length_a   1.000
_cell.length_b   1.000
_cell.length_c   1.000
_cell.angle_alpha   90.00
_cell.angle_beta   90.00
_cell.angle_gamma   90.00
#
_symmetry.space_group_name_H-M   'P 1'
#
loop_
_entity.id
_entity.type
_entity.pdbx_description
1 polymer ?
#
loop_
_entity_poly.entity_id
_entity_poly.type
_entity_poly.pdbx_seq_one_letter_code
_entity_poly.pdbx_strand_id
1 'polypeptide(L)' 'MLSKLKSKSILDGARGQTVMDTNALIDCVGRLSQLLMDFPNIKELDINPLLVLPKEKGVKVLDARIVVE' A
#
# COMPACT_ATOMS: atom_id res chain seq x y z
N MET A 1 10.58 6.02 -3.38
CA MET A 1 10.22 4.88 -2.51
C MET A 1 9.78 3.69 -3.36
N LEU A 2 8.68 3.78 -4.13
CA LEU A 2 8.25 2.70 -5.04
C LEU A 2 9.24 2.42 -6.18
N SER A 3 9.92 3.46 -6.68
CA SER A 3 10.93 3.35 -7.75
C SER A 3 12.11 2.43 -7.43
N LYS A 4 12.35 2.12 -6.14
CA LYS A 4 13.42 1.22 -5.69
C LYS A 4 12.98 -0.25 -5.63
N LEU A 5 11.68 -0.55 -5.81
CA LEU A 5 11.17 -1.91 -5.77
C LEU A 5 11.60 -2.66 -7.04
N LYS A 6 12.16 -3.87 -6.87
CA LYS A 6 12.50 -4.76 -8.00
C LYS A 6 11.27 -5.10 -8.85
N SER A 7 10.09 -5.13 -8.24
CA SER A 7 8.80 -5.43 -8.85
C SER A 7 8.03 -4.21 -9.37
N LYS A 8 8.64 -3.02 -9.38
CA LYS A 8 7.97 -1.77 -9.80
C LYS A 8 7.33 -1.86 -11.19
N SER A 9 7.92 -2.61 -12.12
CA SER A 9 7.38 -2.82 -13.47
C SER A 9 5.98 -3.45 -13.49
N ILE A 10 5.61 -4.23 -12.46
CA ILE A 10 4.26 -4.79 -12.32
C ILE A 10 3.24 -3.67 -12.09
N LEU A 11 3.60 -2.66 -11.29
CA LEU A 11 2.75 -1.48 -11.04
C LEU A 11 2.64 -0.58 -12.28
N ASP A 12 3.69 -0.56 -13.11
CA ASP A 12 3.72 0.21 -14.36
C ASP A 12 2.95 -0.49 -15.52
N GLY A 13 2.29 -1.62 -15.30
CA GLY A 13 1.51 -2.33 -16.34
C GLY A 13 2.33 -3.30 -17.21
N ALA A 14 3.25 -4.07 -16.61
CA ALA A 14 4.02 -5.07 -17.34
C ALA A 14 3.16 -6.08 -18.13
N ARG A 15 3.66 -6.49 -19.31
CA ARG A 15 3.01 -7.50 -20.19
C ARG A 15 1.60 -7.12 -20.66
N GLY A 16 1.38 -5.84 -20.98
CA GLY A 16 0.09 -5.35 -21.48
C GLY A 16 -1.00 -5.22 -20.42
N GLN A 17 -0.63 -5.34 -19.14
CA GLN A 17 -1.53 -5.09 -18.01
C GLN A 17 -1.77 -3.58 -17.85
N THR A 18 -2.88 -3.22 -17.19
CA THR A 18 -3.18 -1.82 -16.90
C THR A 18 -2.20 -1.26 -15.88
N VAL A 19 -1.85 0.03 -16.04
CA VAL A 19 -1.09 0.78 -15.04
C VAL A 19 -1.89 0.84 -13.74
N MET A 20 -1.25 0.50 -12.63
CA MET A 20 -1.87 0.50 -11.30
C MET A 20 -1.83 1.90 -10.67
N ASP A 21 -2.73 2.15 -9.72
CA ASP A 21 -2.84 3.42 -9.01
C ASP A 21 -1.74 3.60 -7.95
N THR A 22 -0.54 3.91 -8.44
CA THR A 22 0.64 4.13 -7.59
C THR A 22 0.52 5.37 -6.70
N ASN A 23 -0.27 6.37 -7.11
CA ASN A 23 -0.51 7.56 -6.29
C ASN A 23 -1.32 7.19 -5.04
N ALA A 24 -2.39 6.42 -5.21
CA ALA A 24 -3.17 5.92 -4.09
C ALA A 24 -2.37 4.99 -3.17
N LEU A 25 -1.45 4.18 -3.72
CA LEU A 25 -0.54 3.37 -2.91
C LEU A 25 0.39 4.24 -2.05
N ILE A 26 0.96 5.31 -2.62
CA ILE A 26 1.82 6.25 -1.87
C ILE A 26 1.03 6.93 -0.76
N ASP A 27 -0.18 7.42 -1.06
CA ASP A 27 -1.05 8.06 -0.06
C ASP A 27 -1.42 7.08 1.07
N CYS A 28 -1.75 5.83 0.74
CA CYS A 28 -2.04 4.78 1.71
C CYS A 28 -0.85 4.54 2.66
N VAL A 29 0.37 4.40 2.13
CA VAL A 29 1.57 4.23 2.97
C VAL A 29 1.83 5.46 3.84
N GLY A 30 1.62 6.67 3.33
CA GLY A 30 1.72 7.90 4.10
C GLY A 30 0.72 7.94 5.26
N ARG A 31 -0.53 7.57 5.02
CA ARG A 31 -1.58 7.48 6.06
C ARG A 31 -1.26 6.42 7.11
N LEU A 32 -0.68 5.28 6.74
CA LEU A 32 -0.23 4.29 7.70
C LEU A 32 0.89 4.84 8.58
N SER A 33 1.83 5.60 8.00
CA SER A 33 2.86 6.27 8.79
C SER A 33 2.25 7.26 9.78
N GLN A 34 1.22 8.03 9.38
CA GLN A 34 0.52 8.94 10.28
C GLN A 34 -0.21 8.17 11.40
N LEU A 35 -0.92 7.09 11.05
CA LEU A 35 -1.60 6.22 12.02
C LEU A 35 -0.64 5.71 13.10
N LEU A 36 0.54 5.24 12.71
CA LEU A 36 1.54 4.75 13.68
C LEU A 36 2.13 5.87 14.55
N MET A 37 2.18 7.11 14.07
CA MET A 37 2.59 8.27 14.89
C MET A 37 1.50 8.70 15.87
N ASP A 38 0.24 8.65 15.44
CA ASP A 38 -0.92 9.06 16.27
C ASP A 38 -1.23 8.04 17.37
N PHE A 39 -0.92 6.75 17.13
CA PHE A 39 -1.23 5.63 18.03
C PHE A 39 0.03 4.84 18.40
N PRO A 40 0.87 5.36 19.31
CA PRO A 40 2.14 4.73 19.69
C PRO A 40 1.99 3.37 20.41
N ASN A 41 0.78 2.99 20.82
CA ASN A 41 0.49 1.68 21.39
C ASN A 41 0.37 0.57 20.35
N ILE A 42 0.34 0.89 19.06
CA ILE A 42 0.41 -0.10 17.97
C ILE A 42 1.85 -0.62 17.89
N LYS A 43 2.05 -1.89 18.25
CA LYS A 43 3.35 -2.56 18.19
C LYS A 43 3.66 -3.10 16.81
N GLU A 44 2.65 -3.70 16.17
CA GLU A 44 2.79 -4.29 14.84
C GLU A 44 1.55 -3.97 14.00
N LEU A 45 1.78 -3.66 12.73
CA LEU A 45 0.74 -3.53 11.72
C LEU A 45 1.20 -4.27 10.47
N ASP A 46 0.42 -5.24 10.04
CA ASP A 46 0.62 -5.96 8.79
C ASP A 46 -0.63 -5.86 7.91
N ILE A 47 -0.43 -5.59 6.63
CA ILE A 47 -1.49 -5.58 5.63
C ILE A 47 -1.11 -6.57 4.55
N ASN A 48 -1.79 -7.70 4.56
CA ASN A 48 -1.60 -8.73 3.56
C ASN A 48 -2.89 -9.53 3.38
N PRO A 49 -3.60 -9.40 2.24
CA PRO A 49 -3.20 -8.67 1.03
C PRO A 49 -3.71 -7.22 0.94
N LEU A 50 -2.87 -6.36 0.36
CA LEU A 50 -3.23 -5.03 -0.16
C LEU A 50 -3.33 -5.09 -1.69
N LEU A 51 -4.50 -4.80 -2.25
CA LEU A 51 -4.70 -4.70 -3.69
C LEU A 51 -4.49 -3.25 -4.14
N VAL A 52 -3.63 -3.07 -5.14
CA VAL A 52 -3.54 -1.82 -5.91
C VAL A 52 -4.43 -1.98 -7.13
N LEU A 53 -5.43 -1.12 -7.26
CA LEU A 53 -6.37 -1.17 -8.37
C LEU A 53 -5.81 -0.41 -9.58
N PRO A 54 -6.40 -0.58 -10.78
CA PRO A 54 -6.01 0.22 -11.94
C PRO A 54 -6.03 1.73 -11.65
N LYS A 55 -5.24 2.49 -12.41
CA LYS A 55 -5.11 3.94 -12.26
C LYS A 55 -6.44 4.66 -12.01
N GLU A 56 -6.46 5.59 -11.05
CA GLU A 56 -7.61 6.36 -10.58
C GLU A 56 -8.71 5.54 -9.88
N LYS A 57 -8.44 4.28 -9.50
CA LYS A 57 -9.37 3.43 -8.75
C LYS A 57 -8.92 3.15 -7.31
N GLY A 58 -7.74 3.63 -6.90
CA GLY A 58 -7.29 3.55 -5.53
C GLY A 58 -6.63 2.23 -5.13
N VAL A 59 -6.67 1.95 -3.83
CA VAL A 59 -6.19 0.70 -3.22
C VAL A 59 -7.28 0.10 -2.35
N LYS A 60 -7.25 -1.22 -2.15
CA LYS A 60 -8.18 -1.95 -1.28
C LYS A 60 -7.41 -2.88 -0.34
N VAL A 61 -7.59 -2.65 0.95
CA VAL A 61 -7.17 -3.58 2.00
C VAL A 61 -8.18 -4.72 2.05
N LEU A 62 -7.72 -5.97 1.92
CA LEU A 62 -8.59 -7.14 2.09
C LEU A 62 -8.47 -7.75 3.48
N ASP A 63 -7.28 -7.71 4.05
CA ASP A 63 -7.01 -8.16 5.40
C ASP A 63 -5.91 -7.30 6.04
N ALA A 64 -5.98 -7.16 7.35
CA ALA A 64 -5.00 -6.43 8.15
C ALA A 64 -4.97 -6.99 9.57
N ARG A 65 -3.76 -7.09 10.13
CA ARG A 65 -3.54 -7.47 11.52
C ARG A 65 -2.85 -6.34 12.25
N ILE A 66 -3.40 -5.96 13.41
CA ILE A 66 -2.83 -4.95 14.30
C ILE A 66 -2.60 -5.61 15.65
N VAL A 67 -1.38 -5.52 16.16
CA VAL A 67 -1.00 -5.93 17.52
C VAL A 67 -0.80 -4.68 18.33
N VAL A 68 -1.50 -4.60 19.46
CA VAL A 68 -1.41 -3.49 20.43
C VAL A 68 -0.83 -4.01 21.74
N GLU A 69 -0.33 -3.10 22.58
CA GLU A 69 0.01 -3.41 23.99
C GLU A 69 -1.22 -3.84 24.81
#